data_AF-A0A3N7DHT0-F1
#
_entry.id   AF-A0A3N7DHT0-F1
#
_cell.length_a   1.000
_cell.length_b   1.000
_cell.length_c   1.000
_cell.angle_alpha   90.00
_cell.angle_beta   90.00
_cell.angle_gamma   90.00
#
_symmetry.space_group_name_H-M   'P 1'
#
loop_
_entity.id
_entity.type
_entity.pdbx_description
1 polymer ?
#
loop_
_entity_poly.entity_id
_entity_poly.type
_entity_poly.pdbx_seq_one_letter_code
_entity_poly.pdbx_strand_id
1 'polypeptide(L)'
;MLTFNTLWKNHPEIFGDAAPCRSNGAKNFSDQCAINLGVALRRSGADLSRLVDVRYCWQHPKSEGHVLAAEEMARALSRANIPGLRAVIKLKPEDFEEVLAGQQGVIFFKDFWRRGKETFGNRSGDHIDLWNGRRLTDWLSYPRIQMGFSIEGTFSSYHDSREIWFWRVL
;
A
#
# COMPACT_ATOMS: atom_id res chain seq x y z
N MET A 1 -0.54 20.49 3.98
CA MET A 1 -0.91 19.82 2.71
C MET A 1 0.06 18.67 2.52
N LEU A 2 -0.43 17.50 2.11
CA LEU A 2 0.39 16.32 1.88
C LEU A 2 1.25 16.51 0.62
N THR A 3 2.53 16.15 0.70
CA THR A 3 3.41 16.05 -0.47
C THR A 3 4.02 14.67 -0.58
N PHE A 4 4.35 14.24 -1.80
CA PHE A 4 4.89 12.92 -2.04
C PHE A 4 6.24 12.72 -1.36
N ASN A 5 7.12 13.73 -1.43
CA ASN A 5 8.44 13.67 -0.80
C ASN A 5 8.35 13.48 0.72
N THR A 6 7.42 14.17 1.39
CA THR A 6 7.18 13.99 2.82
C THR A 6 6.64 12.59 3.11
N LEU A 7 5.68 12.11 2.32
CA LEU A 7 5.08 10.80 2.48
C LEU A 7 6.10 9.67 2.28
N TRP A 8 6.93 9.78 1.24
CA TRP A 8 7.99 8.84 0.92
C TRP A 8 9.04 8.74 2.03
N LYS A 9 9.56 9.88 2.50
CA LYS A 9 10.57 9.90 3.58
C LYS A 9 10.05 9.36 4.90
N ASN A 10 8.77 9.56 5.16
CA ASN A 10 8.12 9.11 6.39
C ASN A 10 7.60 7.67 6.32
N HIS A 11 7.64 7.05 5.14
CA HIS A 11 7.21 5.67 4.98
C HIS A 11 8.10 4.74 5.79
N PRO A 12 7.56 3.82 6.62
CA PRO A 12 8.38 3.02 7.55
C PRO A 12 9.52 2.23 6.90
N GLU A 13 9.29 1.67 5.70
CA GLU A 13 10.34 0.97 4.93
C GLU A 13 11.47 1.90 4.45
N ILE A 14 11.19 3.20 4.27
CA ILE A 14 12.19 4.21 3.86
C ILE A 14 12.84 4.86 5.09
N PHE A 15 12.06 5.09 6.14
CA PHE A 15 12.49 5.74 7.38
C PHE A 15 13.41 4.84 8.23
N GLY A 16 13.38 3.52 8.01
CA GLY A 16 14.15 2.55 8.80
C GLY A 16 13.39 2.02 10.02
N ASP A 17 12.06 2.02 9.97
CA ASP A 17 11.17 1.52 11.03
C ASP A 17 10.17 0.50 10.48
N ALA A 18 10.66 -0.41 9.62
CA ALA A 18 9.83 -1.41 8.97
C ALA A 18 8.99 -2.22 9.98
N ALA A 19 7.75 -2.52 9.59
CA ALA A 19 6.74 -3.15 10.43
C ALA A 19 6.53 -2.45 11.80
N PRO A 20 6.03 -1.20 11.78
CA PRO A 20 5.87 -0.38 12.99
C PRO A 20 4.82 -0.94 13.95
N CYS A 21 3.86 -1.75 13.46
CA CYS A 21 2.91 -2.46 14.33
C CYS A 21 3.57 -3.71 14.92
N ARG A 22 4.35 -3.51 15.98
CA ARG A 22 5.08 -4.54 16.72
C ARG A 22 4.92 -4.40 18.23
N SER A 23 5.01 -5.53 18.93
CA SER A 23 5.05 -5.63 20.39
C SER A 23 6.26 -6.47 20.78
N ASN A 24 7.06 -6.01 21.73
CA ASN A 24 8.30 -6.69 22.17
C ASN A 24 9.25 -7.06 21.01
N GLY A 25 9.32 -6.21 19.97
CA GLY A 25 10.17 -6.42 18.80
C GLY A 25 9.60 -7.38 17.73
N ALA A 26 8.47 -8.04 17.99
CA ALA A 26 7.82 -8.94 17.02
C ALA A 26 6.62 -8.26 16.33
N LYS A 27 6.47 -8.49 15.02
CA LYS A 27 5.33 -7.97 14.23
C LYS A 27 4.02 -8.56 14.78
N ASN A 28 3.02 -7.72 14.98
CA ASN A 28 1.69 -8.17 15.43
C ASN A 28 0.83 -8.74 14.28
N PHE A 29 1.18 -8.40 13.04
CA PHE A 29 0.49 -8.83 11.82
C PHE A 29 1.51 -9.19 10.75
N SER A 30 1.26 -10.24 9.96
CA SER A 30 2.13 -10.64 8.85
C SER A 30 2.18 -9.56 7.77
N ASP A 31 1.02 -9.01 7.42
CA ASP A 31 0.85 -8.04 6.35
C ASP A 31 0.90 -6.64 6.94
N GLN A 32 1.85 -5.83 6.46
CA GLN A 32 2.12 -4.50 6.99
C GLN A 32 1.91 -3.39 5.96
N CYS A 33 1.46 -3.69 4.74
CA CYS A 33 1.34 -2.70 3.65
C CYS A 33 0.43 -1.52 4.01
N ALA A 34 -0.80 -1.79 4.45
CA ALA A 34 -1.74 -0.76 4.88
C ALA A 34 -1.30 -0.05 6.17
N ILE A 35 -0.63 -0.78 7.08
CA ILE A 35 -0.08 -0.24 8.33
C ILE A 35 1.01 0.77 8.01
N ASN A 36 1.94 0.39 7.13
CA ASN A 36 3.06 1.22 6.71
C ASN A 36 2.56 2.51 6.05
N LEU A 37 1.57 2.42 5.15
CA LEU A 37 0.96 3.58 4.53
C LEU A 37 0.23 4.47 5.55
N GLY A 38 -0.53 3.89 6.47
CA GLY A 38 -1.26 4.64 7.50
C GLY A 38 -0.31 5.40 8.43
N VAL A 39 0.81 4.78 8.81
CA VAL A 39 1.89 5.43 9.57
C VAL A 39 2.54 6.54 8.75
N ALA A 40 2.80 6.32 7.46
CA ALA A 40 3.37 7.33 6.56
C ALA A 40 2.45 8.56 6.47
N LEU A 41 1.14 8.36 6.28
CA LEU A 41 0.13 9.41 6.24
C LEU A 41 0.11 10.19 7.56
N ARG A 42 0.10 9.49 8.70
CA ARG A 42 0.10 10.08 10.04
C ARG A 42 1.34 10.94 10.30
N ARG A 43 2.52 10.40 9.99
CA ARG A 43 3.82 11.09 10.13
C ARG A 43 3.92 12.31 9.21
N SER A 44 3.21 12.28 8.09
CA SER A 44 3.15 13.39 7.12
C SER A 44 2.05 14.41 7.44
N GLY A 45 1.41 14.32 8.60
CA GLY A 45 0.41 15.28 9.07
C GLY A 45 -0.95 15.15 8.41
N ALA A 46 -1.25 14.01 7.76
CA ALA A 46 -2.60 13.74 7.26
C ALA A 46 -3.57 13.52 8.44
N ASP A 47 -4.76 14.09 8.30
CA ASP A 47 -5.86 13.88 9.23
C ASP A 47 -6.51 12.52 8.97
N LEU A 48 -6.11 11.52 9.76
CA LEU A 48 -6.60 10.15 9.61
C LEU A 48 -8.06 9.98 10.00
N SER A 49 -8.71 10.96 10.66
CA SER A 49 -10.14 10.89 10.95
C SER A 49 -11.01 10.87 9.68
N ARG A 50 -10.42 11.29 8.54
CA ARG A 50 -11.04 11.25 7.21
C ARG A 50 -11.06 9.85 6.60
N LEU A 51 -10.32 8.90 7.17
CA LEU A 51 -10.35 7.50 6.76
C LEU A 51 -11.49 6.79 7.48
N VAL A 52 -12.66 6.78 6.85
CA VAL A 52 -13.87 6.14 7.38
C VAL A 52 -13.99 4.68 6.91
N ASP A 53 -14.62 3.84 7.73
CA ASP A 53 -14.85 2.41 7.49
C ASP A 53 -13.56 1.58 7.31
N VAL A 54 -12.53 1.88 8.12
CA VAL A 54 -11.27 1.12 8.16
C VAL A 54 -11.07 0.43 9.52
N ARG A 55 -10.49 -0.77 9.50
CA ARG A 55 -10.06 -1.47 10.72
C ARG A 55 -8.65 -1.01 11.11
N TYR A 56 -8.53 -0.60 12.37
CA TYR A 56 -7.24 -0.33 13.01
C TYR A 56 -6.79 -1.55 13.80
N CYS A 57 -5.48 -1.68 14.03
CA CYS A 57 -4.97 -2.67 14.97
C CYS A 57 -5.56 -2.45 16.38
N TRP A 58 -5.67 -3.53 17.13
CA TRP A 58 -6.16 -3.52 18.52
C TRP A 58 -5.04 -3.51 19.55
N GLN A 59 -3.78 -3.49 19.10
CA GLN A 59 -2.58 -3.53 19.95
C GLN A 59 -2.05 -2.13 20.29
N HIS A 60 -2.44 -1.11 19.53
CA HIS A 60 -1.92 0.25 19.63
C HIS A 60 -3.04 1.29 19.51
N PRO A 61 -2.84 2.53 20.00
CA PRO A 61 -3.78 3.63 19.80
C PRO A 61 -4.06 3.90 18.32
N LYS A 62 -5.33 4.18 17.97
CA LYS A 62 -5.72 4.55 16.58
C LYS A 62 -4.93 5.73 16.02
N SER A 63 -4.46 6.62 16.90
CA SER A 63 -3.63 7.78 16.54
C SER A 63 -2.28 7.43 15.92
N GLU A 64 -1.82 6.19 16.04
CA GLU A 64 -0.60 5.69 15.38
C GLU A 64 -0.83 5.34 13.90
N GLY A 65 -2.08 5.20 13.46
CA GLY A 65 -2.40 5.00 12.04
C GLY A 65 -2.24 3.56 11.54
N HIS A 66 -2.24 2.56 12.42
CA HIS A 66 -2.12 1.15 12.05
C HIS A 66 -3.41 0.58 11.41
N VAL A 67 -3.71 0.97 10.17
CA VAL A 67 -4.81 0.41 9.37
C VAL A 67 -4.43 -0.98 8.85
N LEU A 68 -5.32 -1.97 9.00
CA LEU A 68 -4.98 -3.38 8.77
C LEU A 68 -5.14 -3.85 7.32
N ALA A 69 -6.17 -3.38 6.61
CA ALA A 69 -6.55 -3.93 5.31
C ALA A 69 -6.27 -2.94 4.16
N ALA A 70 -5.58 -3.42 3.12
CA ALA A 70 -5.22 -2.63 1.94
C ALA A 70 -6.47 -2.15 1.17
N GLU A 71 -7.45 -3.01 0.94
CA GLU A 71 -8.68 -2.62 0.24
C GLU A 71 -9.52 -1.63 1.05
N GLU A 72 -9.61 -1.77 2.37
CA GLU A 72 -10.30 -0.79 3.22
C GLU A 72 -9.61 0.58 3.15
N MET A 73 -8.27 0.61 3.24
CA MET A 73 -7.48 1.83 3.07
C MET A 73 -7.73 2.46 1.69
N ALA A 74 -7.68 1.67 0.61
CA ALA A 74 -7.95 2.13 -0.75
C ALA A 74 -9.36 2.74 -0.88
N ARG A 75 -10.39 2.04 -0.40
CA ARG A 75 -11.75 2.55 -0.42
C ARG A 75 -11.88 3.84 0.39
N ALA A 76 -11.26 3.92 1.56
CA ALA A 76 -11.28 5.11 2.41
C ALA A 76 -10.59 6.30 1.74
N LEU A 77 -9.41 6.11 1.12
CA LEU A 77 -8.70 7.15 0.37
C LEU A 77 -9.53 7.69 -0.81
N SER A 78 -10.28 6.82 -1.52
CA SER A 78 -11.19 7.25 -2.59
C SER A 78 -12.33 8.16 -2.13
N ARG A 79 -12.71 8.09 -0.85
CA ARG A 79 -13.77 8.93 -0.26
C ARG A 79 -13.23 10.13 0.50
N ALA A 80 -11.99 10.03 0.99
CA ALA A 80 -11.39 11.04 1.85
C ALA A 80 -10.93 12.27 1.06
N ASN A 81 -11.34 13.46 1.50
CA ASN A 81 -10.77 14.70 1.00
C ASN A 81 -9.49 15.05 1.79
N ILE A 82 -8.34 14.50 1.38
CA ILE A 82 -7.03 14.77 1.99
C ILE A 82 -6.28 15.83 1.14
N PRO A 83 -6.00 17.04 1.67
CA PRO A 83 -5.27 18.07 0.94
C PRO A 83 -3.92 17.55 0.44
N GLY A 84 -3.71 17.60 -0.88
CA GLY A 84 -2.49 17.10 -1.53
C GLY A 84 -2.63 15.72 -2.15
N LEU A 85 -3.73 15.00 -1.89
CA LEU A 85 -4.09 13.76 -2.56
C LEU A 85 -5.09 14.05 -3.68
N ARG A 86 -4.80 13.61 -4.91
CA ARG A 86 -5.72 13.76 -6.05
C ARG A 86 -6.75 12.63 -6.06
N ALA A 87 -7.82 12.83 -6.82
CA ALA A 87 -8.83 11.80 -7.06
C ALA A 87 -8.20 10.53 -7.63
N VAL A 88 -8.78 9.39 -7.27
CA VAL A 88 -8.36 8.08 -7.74
C VAL A 88 -8.51 7.96 -9.26
N ILE A 89 -7.55 7.33 -9.92
CA ILE A 89 -7.69 6.78 -11.26
C ILE A 89 -7.57 5.27 -11.20
N LYS A 90 -8.35 4.56 -12.02
CA LYS A 90 -8.24 3.11 -12.18
C LYS A 90 -7.47 2.81 -13.44
N LEU A 91 -6.52 1.88 -13.35
CA LEU A 91 -5.63 1.49 -14.43
C LEU A 91 -5.81 0.01 -14.74
N LYS A 92 -5.53 -0.32 -16.00
CA LYS A 92 -5.33 -1.71 -16.40
C LYS A 92 -3.97 -2.20 -15.88
N PRO A 93 -3.88 -3.45 -15.42
CA PRO A 93 -2.61 -4.03 -15.01
C PRO A 93 -1.54 -3.99 -16.09
N GLU A 94 -1.85 -4.30 -17.35
CA GLU A 94 -0.84 -4.31 -18.41
C GLU A 94 -0.17 -2.94 -18.67
N ASP A 95 -0.86 -1.84 -18.38
CA ASP A 95 -0.44 -0.49 -18.80
C ASP A 95 0.12 0.36 -17.64
N PHE A 96 0.04 -0.11 -16.38
CA PHE A 96 0.20 0.79 -15.23
C PHE A 96 1.61 1.39 -15.14
N GLU A 97 2.66 0.62 -15.46
CA GLU A 97 4.04 1.10 -15.37
C GLU A 97 4.32 2.23 -16.35
N GLU A 98 3.82 2.10 -17.59
CA GLU A 98 3.95 3.11 -18.63
C GLU A 98 3.13 4.36 -18.26
N VAL A 99 1.86 4.17 -17.89
CA VAL A 99 0.95 5.28 -17.54
C VAL A 99 1.43 6.05 -16.31
N LEU A 100 2.04 5.35 -15.35
CA LEU A 100 2.54 5.94 -14.11
C LEU A 100 4.02 6.31 -14.15
N ALA A 101 4.69 6.19 -15.29
CA ALA A 101 6.07 6.63 -15.44
C ALA A 101 6.19 8.12 -15.09
N GLY A 102 7.08 8.45 -14.14
CA GLY A 102 7.27 9.81 -13.63
C GLY A 102 6.12 10.37 -12.77
N GLN A 103 5.01 9.64 -12.61
CA GLN A 103 3.93 10.00 -11.69
C GLN A 103 4.28 9.53 -10.28
N GLN A 104 3.88 10.28 -9.26
CA GLN A 104 4.15 9.94 -7.87
C GLN A 104 2.87 9.92 -7.04
N GLY A 105 2.71 8.92 -6.19
CA GLY A 105 1.46 8.78 -5.44
C GLY A 105 1.32 7.50 -4.64
N VAL A 106 0.09 7.27 -4.17
CA VAL A 106 -0.33 6.01 -3.55
C VAL A 106 -0.84 5.08 -4.66
N ILE A 107 -0.48 3.81 -4.61
CA ILE A 107 -0.93 2.78 -5.55
C ILE A 107 -1.49 1.57 -4.78
N PHE A 108 -2.59 1.02 -5.26
CA PHE A 108 -3.26 -0.16 -4.72
C PHE A 108 -3.43 -1.20 -5.81
N PHE A 109 -3.10 -2.44 -5.48
CA PHE A 109 -3.20 -3.64 -6.32
C PHE A 109 -4.22 -4.58 -5.69
N LYS A 110 -5.33 -4.81 -6.39
CA LYS A 110 -6.41 -5.66 -5.91
C LYS A 110 -6.26 -7.08 -6.41
N ASP A 111 -6.48 -8.06 -5.52
CA ASP A 111 -6.52 -9.49 -5.85
C ASP A 111 -5.33 -9.91 -6.75
N PHE A 112 -4.10 -9.50 -6.42
CA PHE A 112 -2.94 -9.80 -7.28
C PHE A 112 -2.32 -11.15 -6.94
N TRP A 113 -2.32 -11.57 -5.67
CA TRP A 113 -1.72 -12.83 -5.21
C TRP A 113 -2.70 -13.75 -4.44
N ARG A 114 -2.33 -15.02 -4.29
CA ARG A 114 -3.14 -16.06 -3.64
C ARG A 114 -2.85 -16.15 -2.14
N ARG A 115 -3.87 -16.10 -1.29
CA ARG A 115 -3.74 -16.37 0.14
C ARG A 115 -3.98 -17.86 0.43
N GLY A 116 -3.09 -18.49 1.19
CA GLY A 116 -3.25 -19.86 1.65
C GLY A 116 -3.45 -20.86 0.50
N LYS A 117 -4.60 -21.53 0.46
CA LYS A 117 -4.96 -22.55 -0.54
C LYS A 117 -5.84 -22.01 -1.68
N GLU A 118 -5.90 -20.69 -1.86
CA GLU A 118 -6.65 -20.09 -2.97
C GLU A 118 -6.10 -20.53 -4.33
N THR A 119 -7.00 -20.61 -5.30
CA THR A 119 -6.68 -20.68 -6.73
C THR A 119 -6.42 -19.28 -7.26
N PHE A 120 -5.84 -19.16 -8.45
CA PHE A 120 -5.69 -17.85 -9.10
C PHE A 120 -7.05 -17.18 -9.36
N GLY A 121 -8.06 -17.96 -9.76
CA GLY A 121 -9.41 -17.47 -10.06
C GLY A 121 -10.19 -16.94 -8.85
N ASN A 122 -9.81 -17.29 -7.62
CA ASN A 122 -10.46 -16.80 -6.38
C ASN A 122 -9.46 -16.14 -5.41
N ARG A 123 -8.32 -15.67 -5.92
CA ARG A 123 -7.30 -14.99 -5.13
C ARG A 123 -7.82 -13.69 -4.51
N SER A 124 -7.42 -13.40 -3.28
CA SER A 124 -7.85 -12.23 -2.49
C SER A 124 -6.69 -11.41 -1.91
N GLY A 125 -5.47 -11.66 -2.39
CA GLY A 125 -4.27 -10.99 -1.92
C GLY A 125 -4.12 -9.59 -2.50
N ASP A 126 -4.31 -8.57 -1.67
CA ASP A 126 -4.11 -7.16 -2.02
C ASP A 126 -2.75 -6.60 -1.61
N HIS A 127 -2.35 -5.47 -2.19
CA HIS A 127 -1.22 -4.65 -1.75
C HIS A 127 -1.49 -3.15 -1.93
N ILE A 128 -0.99 -2.33 -1.00
CA ILE A 128 -1.05 -0.87 -1.10
C ILE A 128 0.30 -0.28 -0.68
N ASP A 129 0.84 0.66 -1.46
CA ASP A 129 2.16 1.25 -1.23
C ASP A 129 2.26 2.64 -1.91
N LEU A 130 3.42 3.29 -1.82
CA LEU A 130 3.77 4.50 -2.55
C LEU A 130 4.57 4.14 -3.81
N TRP A 131 4.23 4.79 -4.91
CA TRP A 131 4.91 4.71 -6.19
C TRP A 131 5.66 6.02 -6.48
N ASN A 132 6.96 5.95 -6.76
CA ASN A 132 7.79 7.15 -7.01
C ASN A 132 8.00 7.51 -8.49
N GLY A 133 7.25 6.89 -9.41
CA GLY A 133 7.44 7.06 -10.85
C GLY A 133 8.27 5.96 -11.49
N ARG A 134 8.86 5.07 -10.68
CA ARG A 134 9.71 3.97 -11.14
C ARG A 134 9.57 2.68 -10.31
N ARG A 135 9.29 2.80 -9.01
CA ARG A 135 9.21 1.66 -8.09
C ARG A 135 8.38 1.96 -6.84
N LEU A 136 8.07 0.89 -6.12
CA LEU A 136 7.44 0.89 -4.81
C LEU A 136 8.42 1.16 -3.65
N THR A 137 7.92 1.40 -2.43
CA THR A 137 8.78 1.59 -1.24
C THR A 137 9.20 0.28 -0.60
N ASP A 138 8.46 -0.81 -0.81
CA ASP A 138 8.92 -2.14 -0.45
C ASP A 138 9.93 -2.65 -1.50
N TRP A 139 11.22 -2.49 -1.18
CA TRP A 139 12.32 -2.86 -2.07
C TRP A 139 12.51 -4.38 -2.18
N LEU A 140 11.92 -5.17 -1.29
CA LEU A 140 12.09 -6.63 -1.29
C LEU A 140 11.02 -7.32 -2.13
N SER A 141 9.80 -6.79 -2.19
CA SER A 141 8.75 -7.34 -3.05
C SER A 141 8.86 -6.86 -4.50
N TYR A 142 9.29 -5.63 -4.76
CA TYR A 142 9.36 -5.10 -6.13
C TYR A 142 10.29 -5.88 -7.08
N PRO A 143 11.55 -6.23 -6.73
CA PRO A 143 12.44 -7.02 -7.60
C PRO A 143 12.03 -8.49 -7.68
N ARG A 144 11.44 -9.08 -6.63
CA ARG A 144 10.93 -10.46 -6.66
C ARG A 144 9.81 -10.62 -7.68
N ILE A 145 9.02 -9.57 -7.85
CA ILE A 145 7.92 -9.49 -8.81
C ILE A 145 8.43 -9.21 -10.23
N GLN A 146 9.42 -8.31 -10.39
CA GLN A 146 10.00 -8.00 -11.70
C GLN A 146 10.94 -9.08 -12.27
N MET A 147 11.65 -9.85 -11.43
CA MET A 147 12.63 -10.85 -11.88
C MET A 147 12.12 -12.29 -11.89
N GLY A 148 10.87 -12.55 -11.48
CA GLY A 148 10.26 -13.89 -11.55
C GLY A 148 10.96 -14.99 -10.72
N PHE A 149 11.83 -14.64 -9.76
CA PHE A 149 12.59 -15.64 -8.98
C PHE A 149 11.71 -16.37 -7.94
N SER A 150 11.87 -17.69 -7.92
CA SER A 150 10.92 -18.69 -7.44
C SER A 150 11.18 -19.19 -6.02
N ILE A 151 10.12 -19.24 -5.20
CA ILE A 151 9.96 -20.21 -4.11
C ILE A 151 8.50 -20.68 -4.16
N GLU A 152 8.29 -21.99 -4.19
CA GLU A 152 7.01 -22.64 -4.52
C GLU A 152 5.79 -22.07 -3.78
N GLY A 153 4.75 -21.67 -4.52
CA GLY A 153 3.40 -21.42 -3.99
C GLY A 153 2.86 -19.99 -4.05
N THR A 154 3.68 -18.96 -4.29
CA THR A 154 3.27 -17.53 -4.14
C THR A 154 3.58 -16.66 -5.37
N PHE A 155 3.48 -17.20 -6.58
CA PHE A 155 3.76 -16.47 -7.81
C PHE A 155 2.58 -15.58 -8.21
N SER A 156 2.82 -14.27 -8.25
CA SER A 156 1.96 -13.33 -8.98
C SER A 156 2.70 -12.05 -9.29
N SER A 157 2.61 -11.63 -10.55
CA SER A 157 3.04 -10.30 -10.99
C SER A 157 2.07 -9.24 -10.46
N TYR A 158 2.50 -7.99 -10.29
CA TYR A 158 1.52 -6.89 -10.13
C TYR A 158 0.61 -6.75 -11.36
N HIS A 159 1.08 -7.22 -12.53
CA HIS A 159 0.28 -7.39 -13.74
C HIS A 159 -0.85 -8.42 -13.61
N ASP A 160 -0.82 -9.28 -12.58
CA ASP A 160 -1.89 -10.22 -12.27
C ASP A 160 -3.01 -9.60 -11.40
N SER A 161 -2.91 -8.32 -11.05
CA SER A 161 -3.95 -7.61 -10.30
C SER A 161 -5.26 -7.60 -11.07
N ARG A 162 -6.40 -7.69 -10.38
CA ARG A 162 -7.70 -7.47 -11.04
C ARG A 162 -8.00 -6.01 -11.31
N GLU A 163 -7.57 -5.14 -10.41
CA GLU A 163 -7.73 -3.70 -10.52
C GLU A 163 -6.48 -3.03 -9.94
N ILE A 164 -6.04 -1.94 -10.57
CA ILE A 164 -5.00 -1.06 -10.01
C ILE A 164 -5.60 0.32 -9.81
N TRP A 165 -5.46 0.86 -8.60
CA TRP A 165 -5.97 2.20 -8.26
C TRP A 165 -4.79 3.09 -7.90
N PHE A 166 -4.81 4.33 -8.37
CA PHE A 166 -3.72 5.27 -8.14
C PHE A 166 -4.25 6.64 -7.72
N TRP A 167 -3.63 7.22 -6.69
CA TRP A 167 -3.87 8.58 -6.23
C TRP A 167 -2.58 9.37 -6.35
N ARG A 168 -2.53 10.31 -7.29
CA ARG A 168 -1.39 11.23 -7.41
C ARG A 168 -1.27 12.06 -6.14
N VAL A 169 -0.06 12.18 -5.60
CA VAL A 169 0.26 13.08 -4.49
C VAL A 169 1.08 14.25 -5.02
N LEU A 170 0.80 15.46 -4.52
CA LEU A 170 1.49 16.68 -4.95
C LEU A 170 2.99 16.72 -4.58
#